data_AF-A0A835SEN1-F1
#
_entry.id   AF-A0A835SEN1-F1
#
_cell.length_a   1.000
_cell.length_b   1.000
_cell.length_c   1.000
_cell.angle_alpha   90.00
_cell.angle_beta   90.00
_cell.angle_gamma   90.00
#
_symmetry.space_group_name_H-M   'P 1'
#
loop_
_entity.id
_entity.type
_entity.pdbx_description
1 polymer ?
#
loop_
_entity_poly.entity_id
_entity_poly.type
_entity_poly.pdbx_seq_one_letter_code
_entity_poly.pdbx_strand_id
1 'polypeptide(L)'
;MLDSGHVIDNEVYEHVIDGLCNIAQVNIAVLVVEEAIQKGCYVGLVVYDRLNKKLLALNKVETAYKLFLKVKDARKNANLQRFWRAHGWHF
;
A
#
# COMPACT_ATOMS: atom_id res chain seq x y z
N MET A 1 -5.94 -19.07 -18.43
CA MET A 1 -4.72 -18.45 -17.88
C MET A 1 -4.88 -16.95 -17.97
N LEU A 2 -5.15 -16.29 -16.84
CA LEU A 2 -5.03 -14.85 -16.54
C LEU A 2 -5.82 -14.63 -15.24
N ASP A 3 -5.29 -15.15 -14.13
CA ASP A 3 -5.77 -14.84 -12.77
C ASP A 3 -4.94 -13.67 -12.20
N SER A 4 -4.65 -12.68 -13.05
CA SER A 4 -3.60 -11.68 -12.87
C SER A 4 -4.13 -10.30 -12.45
N GLY A 5 -5.43 -10.17 -12.19
CA GLY A 5 -6.03 -8.88 -11.84
C GLY A 5 -5.43 -8.25 -10.58
N HIS A 6 -5.06 -9.06 -9.57
CA HIS A 6 -4.63 -8.53 -8.26
C HIS A 6 -3.13 -8.22 -8.12
N VAL A 7 -2.26 -8.90 -8.87
CA VAL A 7 -0.80 -8.69 -8.74
C VAL A 7 -0.35 -7.47 -9.53
N ILE A 8 -0.94 -7.26 -10.71
CA ILE A 8 -0.59 -6.15 -11.60
C ILE A 8 -0.93 -4.80 -10.96
N ASP A 9 -2.07 -4.69 -10.28
CA ASP A 9 -2.48 -3.43 -9.64
C ASP A 9 -1.50 -3.00 -8.54
N ASN A 10 -0.99 -3.93 -7.72
CA ASN A 10 -0.02 -3.60 -6.67
C ASN A 10 1.28 -3.02 -7.25
N GLU A 11 1.82 -3.63 -8.31
CA GLU A 11 3.05 -3.16 -8.95
C GLU A 11 2.88 -1.76 -9.57
N VAL A 12 1.72 -1.50 -10.19
CA VAL A 12 1.40 -0.18 -10.74
C VAL A 12 1.34 0.88 -9.63
N TYR A 13 0.62 0.60 -8.55
CA TYR A 13 0.55 1.50 -7.40
C TYR A 13 1.94 1.77 -6.81
N GLU A 14 2.77 0.74 -6.67
CA GLU A 14 4.13 0.87 -6.15
C GLU A 14 5.01 1.79 -7.01
N HIS A 15 4.97 1.64 -8.34
CA HIS A 15 5.71 2.51 -9.25
C HIS A 15 5.25 3.96 -9.19
N VAL A 16 3.92 4.20 -9.13
CA VAL A 16 3.36 5.55 -9.02
C VAL A 16 3.78 6.21 -7.70
N ILE A 17 3.67 5.48 -6.58
CA ILE A 17 4.07 5.98 -5.26
C ILE A 17 5.56 6.31 -5.23
N ASP A 18 6.41 5.46 -5.82
CA ASP A 18 7.85 5.70 -5.83
C ASP A 18 8.22 6.92 -6.68
N GLY A 19 7.61 7.05 -7.86
CA GLY A 19 7.75 8.23 -8.72
C GLY A 19 7.36 9.52 -8.01
N LEU A 20 6.20 9.53 -7.34
CA LEU A 20 5.71 10.67 -6.56
C LEU A 20 6.64 11.01 -5.40
N CYS A 21 7.19 9.99 -4.72
CA CYS A 21 8.19 10.19 -3.70
C CYS A 21 9.42 10.89 -4.29
N ASN A 22 9.92 10.47 -5.45
CA ASN A 22 11.11 11.03 -6.09
C ASN A 22 10.95 12.51 -6.47
N ILE A 23 9.75 12.92 -6.89
CA ILE A 23 9.44 14.33 -7.22
C ILE A 23 8.91 15.15 -6.02
N ALA A 24 9.11 14.66 -4.79
CA ALA A 24 8.70 15.29 -3.54
C ALA A 24 7.18 15.56 -3.40
N GLN A 25 6.34 14.91 -4.21
CA GLN A 25 4.88 14.97 -4.13
C GLN A 25 4.33 13.99 -3.08
N VAL A 26 4.86 14.10 -1.86
CA VAL A 26 4.61 13.16 -0.75
C VAL A 26 3.13 13.10 -0.38
N ASN A 27 2.41 14.23 -0.42
CA ASN A 27 0.97 14.24 -0.11
C ASN A 27 0.14 13.45 -1.12
N ILE A 28 0.50 13.52 -2.42
CA ILE A 28 -0.20 12.78 -3.47
C ILE A 28 0.11 11.30 -3.34
N ALA A 29 1.36 10.95 -2.99
CA ALA A 29 1.74 9.57 -2.71
C ALA A 29 0.90 8.95 -1.57
N VAL A 30 0.56 9.73 -0.53
CA VAL A 30 -0.37 9.28 0.53
C VAL A 30 -1.75 8.95 -0.02
N LEU A 31 -2.32 9.82 -0.87
CA LEU A 31 -3.64 9.58 -1.48
C LEU A 31 -3.65 8.32 -2.34
N VAL A 32 -2.58 8.09 -3.10
CA VAL A 32 -2.45 6.89 -3.93
C VAL A 32 -2.37 5.61 -3.08
N VAL A 33 -1.69 5.64 -1.93
CA VAL A 33 -1.71 4.52 -0.97
C VAL A 33 -3.12 4.26 -0.44
N GLU A 34 -3.85 5.33 -0.10
CA GLU A 34 -5.22 5.21 0.40
C GLU A 34 -6.18 4.65 -0.66
N GLU A 35 -6.04 5.08 -1.91
CA GLU A 35 -6.78 4.55 -3.05
C GLU A 35 -6.48 3.05 -3.26
N ALA A 36 -5.20 2.65 -3.21
CA ALA A 36 -4.81 1.25 -3.32
C ALA A 36 -5.51 0.41 -2.24
N ILE A 37 -5.51 0.87 -0.98
CA ILE A 37 -6.19 0.21 0.13
C ILE A 37 -7.70 0.11 -0.12
N GLN A 38 -8.34 1.19 -0.61
CA GLN A 38 -9.77 1.19 -0.93
C GLN A 38 -10.14 0.17 -2.02
N LYS A 39 -9.24 -0.07 -2.97
CA LYS A 39 -9.42 -1.09 -4.01
C LYS A 39 -9.00 -2.51 -3.58
N GLY A 40 -8.71 -2.72 -2.30
CA GLY A 40 -8.27 -4.01 -1.78
C GLY A 40 -6.85 -4.40 -2.18
N CYS A 41 -6.10 -3.46 -2.76
CA CYS A 41 -4.68 -3.61 -3.06
C CYS A 41 -3.86 -3.28 -1.80
N TYR A 42 -2.63 -3.75 -1.74
CA TYR A 42 -1.73 -3.42 -0.65
C TYR A 42 -0.35 -3.05 -1.19
N VAL A 43 0.20 -1.97 -0.67
CA VAL A 43 1.50 -1.45 -1.11
C VAL A 43 2.62 -2.24 -0.44
N GLY A 44 3.67 -2.58 -1.19
CA GLY A 44 4.90 -3.22 -0.73
C GLY A 44 5.60 -2.48 0.41
N LEU A 45 6.33 -3.23 1.25
CA LEU A 45 6.92 -2.68 2.49
C LEU A 45 7.99 -1.65 2.17
N VAL A 46 8.79 -1.92 1.15
CA VAL A 46 9.92 -1.08 0.74
C VAL A 46 9.44 0.28 0.27
N VAL A 47 8.41 0.30 -0.58
CA VAL A 47 7.82 1.52 -1.13
C VAL A 47 7.13 2.33 -0.03
N TYR A 48 6.35 1.67 0.82
CA TYR A 48 5.72 2.31 1.98
C TYR A 48 6.74 2.88 2.98
N ASP A 49 7.80 2.13 3.32
CA ASP A 49 8.84 2.58 4.26
C ASP A 49 9.54 3.85 3.76
N ARG A 50 9.82 3.92 2.45
CA ARG A 50 10.38 5.11 1.81
C ARG A 50 9.46 6.32 1.94
N LEU A 51 8.17 6.16 1.65
CA LEU A 51 7.17 7.21 1.83
C LEU A 51 7.08 7.66 3.30
N ASN A 52 7.06 6.70 4.23
CA ASN A 52 6.96 6.96 5.66
C ASN A 52 8.16 7.75 6.18
N LYS A 53 9.39 7.38 5.76
CA LYS A 53 10.61 8.14 6.05
C LYS A 53 10.54 9.57 5.53
N LYS A 54 10.01 9.80 4.32
CA LYS A 54 9.80 11.15 3.80
C LYS A 54 8.79 11.96 4.60
N LEU A 55 7.67 11.35 5.03
CA LEU A 55 6.69 12.03 5.88
C LEU A 55 7.31 12.46 7.22
N LEU A 56 8.10 11.57 7.85
CA LEU A 56 8.81 11.86 9.09
C LEU A 56 9.85 12.98 8.91
N ALA A 57 10.62 12.95 7.81
CA ALA A 57 11.58 14.02 7.49
C ALA A 57 10.92 15.39 7.26
N LEU A 58 9.65 15.41 6.82
CA LEU A 58 8.83 16.61 6.67
C LEU A 58 8.05 16.98 7.94
N ASN A 59 8.33 16.32 9.07
CA ASN A 59 7.64 16.49 10.35
C ASN A 59 6.10 16.23 10.28
N LYS A 60 5.64 15.45 9.29
CA LYS A 60 4.23 15.05 9.12
C LYS A 60 3.92 13.78 9.91
N VAL A 61 4.24 13.80 11.20
CA VAL A 61 4.20 12.62 12.08
C VAL A 61 2.79 12.05 12.21
N GLU A 62 1.78 12.90 12.34
CA GLU A 62 0.38 12.47 12.44
C GLU A 62 -0.08 11.74 11.17
N THR A 63 0.25 12.29 10.00
CA THR A 63 -0.05 11.68 8.70
C THR A 63 0.66 10.33 8.55
N ALA A 64 1.94 10.26 8.90
CA ALA A 64 2.73 9.04 8.87
C ALA A 64 2.10 7.94 9.74
N TYR A 65 1.70 8.29 10.96
CA TYR A 65 1.08 7.36 11.90
C TYR A 65 -0.30 6.87 11.43
N LYS A 66 -1.16 7.78 10.97
CA LYS A 66 -2.47 7.41 10.41
C LYS A 66 -2.33 6.47 9.22
N LEU A 67 -1.39 6.75 8.32
CA LEU A 67 -1.12 5.91 7.15
C LEU A 67 -0.58 4.54 7.55
N PHE A 68 0.31 4.47 8.55
CA PHE A 68 0.83 3.21 9.10
C PHE A 68 -0.28 2.28 9.56
N LEU A 69 -1.25 2.80 10.31
CA LEU A 69 -2.37 2.01 10.81
C LEU A 69 -3.20 1.42 9.66
N LYS A 70 -3.51 2.24 8.63
CA LYS A 70 -4.25 1.78 7.45
C LYS A 70 -3.51 0.69 6.68
N VAL A 71 -2.21 0.88 6.42
CA VAL A 71 -1.38 -0.09 5.69
C VAL A 71 -1.24 -1.39 6.48
N LYS A 72 -1.06 -1.32 7.81
CA LYS A 72 -0.99 -2.49 8.69
C LYS A 72 -2.28 -3.31 8.64
N ASP A 73 -3.44 -2.65 8.67
CA ASP A 73 -4.74 -3.33 8.61
C ASP A 73 -4.98 -4.00 7.26
N ALA A 74 -4.78 -3.27 6.15
CA ALA A 74 -4.92 -3.79 4.79
C ALA A 74 -4.07 -5.04 4.54
N ARG A 75 -2.83 -5.04 5.07
CA ARG A 75 -1.91 -6.19 4.96
C ARG A 75 -2.34 -7.41 5.75
N LYS A 76 -2.89 -7.22 6.96
CA LYS A 76 -3.45 -8.34 7.74
C LYS A 76 -4.59 -8.98 6.95
N ASN A 77 -5.47 -8.18 6.39
CA ASN A 77 -6.60 -8.65 5.59
C ASN A 77 -6.12 -9.41 4.34
N ALA A 78 -5.12 -8.91 3.63
CA ALA A 78 -4.54 -9.58 2.47
C ALA A 78 -3.87 -10.92 2.83
N ASN A 79 -3.14 -10.99 3.94
CA ASN A 79 -2.50 -12.23 4.41
C ASN A 79 -3.54 -13.26 4.82
N LEU A 80 -4.62 -12.83 5.49
CA LEU A 80 -5.76 -13.68 5.80
C LEU A 80 -6.37 -14.20 4.51
N GLN A 81 -6.81 -13.34 3.58
CA GLN A 81 -7.39 -13.81 2.30
C GLN A 81 -6.51 -14.83 1.57
N ARG A 82 -5.19 -14.62 1.53
CA ARG A 82 -4.24 -15.58 0.94
C ARG A 82 -4.19 -16.92 1.68
N PHE A 83 -4.12 -16.88 3.00
CA PHE A 83 -4.12 -18.09 3.84
C PHE A 83 -5.41 -18.90 3.61
N TRP A 84 -6.56 -18.24 3.62
CA TRP A 84 -7.86 -18.91 3.53
C TRP A 84 -8.06 -19.52 2.12
N ARG A 85 -7.67 -18.78 1.06
CA ARG A 85 -7.64 -19.31 -0.32
C ARG A 85 -6.71 -20.53 -0.44
N ALA A 86 -5.55 -20.53 0.21
CA ALA A 86 -4.62 -21.66 0.18
C ALA A 86 -5.19 -22.92 0.87
N HIS A 87 -6.13 -22.74 1.80
CA HIS A 87 -6.82 -23.83 2.49
C HIS A 87 -8.20 -24.18 1.90
N GLY A 88 -8.55 -23.62 0.73
CA GLY A 88 -9.80 -23.91 0.04
C GLY A 88 -11.04 -23.32 0.69
N TRP A 89 -10.88 -22.33 1.57
CA TRP A 89 -12.00 -21.63 2.21
C TRP A 89 -12.38 -20.42 1.35
N HIS A 90 -13.61 -20.41 0.84
CA HIS A 90 -14.15 -19.35 -0.01
C HIS A 90 -15.28 -18.62 0.74
N PHE A 91 -15.14 -17.31 0.95
CA PHE A 91 -16.18 -16.37 1.38
C PHE A 91 -16.07 -15.14 0.48
#